data_AF-A0A7R9DIX6-F1
#
_entry.id   AF-A0A7R9DIX6-F1
#
_cell.length_a   1.000
_cell.length_b   1.000
_cell.length_c   1.000
_cell.angle_alpha   90.00
_cell.angle_beta   90.00
_cell.angle_gamma   90.00
#
_symmetry.space_group_name_H-M   'P 1'
#
loop_
_entity.id
_entity.type
_entity.pdbx_description
1 polymer ?
#
loop_
_entity_poly.entity_id
_entity_poly.type
_entity_poly.pdbx_seq_one_letter_code
_entity_poly.pdbx_strand_id
1 'polypeptide(L)'
;MLAVSDPIQPRSELVCRVKYCNTLPDIPFDPKFITYPFDSTRFIQYNPTSLERSYKYEVLTEHDLGVTIDLINKDTYINDHGAQLDPADEKLLEEDILTPQDSKR
;
A
#
# COMPACT_ATOMS: atom_id res chain seq x y z
N MET A 1 -65.02 -33.16 75.08
CA MET A 1 -65.42 -33.81 73.81
C MET A 1 -65.77 -32.67 72.86
N LEU A 2 -65.11 -32.37 71.74
CA LEU A 2 -63.95 -32.87 71.00
C LEU A 2 -63.39 -31.63 70.26
N ALA A 3 -62.07 -31.45 70.22
CA ALA A 3 -61.47 -30.47 69.32
C ALA A 3 -61.65 -31.01 67.88
N VAL A 4 -62.35 -30.24 67.04
CA VAL A 4 -62.45 -30.54 65.60
C VAL A 4 -61.07 -30.31 65.01
N SER A 5 -60.41 -31.40 64.61
CA SER A 5 -59.17 -31.37 63.84
C SER A 5 -59.48 -30.81 62.46
N ASP A 6 -58.86 -29.70 62.09
CA ASP A 6 -58.88 -29.22 60.71
C ASP A 6 -58.42 -30.35 59.78
N PRO A 7 -59.13 -30.63 58.68
CA PRO A 7 -58.71 -31.66 57.74
C PRO A 7 -57.36 -31.25 57.14
N ILE A 8 -56.37 -32.13 57.23
CA ILE A 8 -55.09 -31.97 56.54
C ILE A 8 -55.40 -31.95 55.04
N GLN A 9 -55.43 -30.75 54.45
CA GLN A 9 -55.59 -30.58 53.01
C GLN A 9 -54.41 -31.33 52.35
N PRO A 10 -54.64 -32.33 51.49
CA PRO A 10 -53.55 -33.02 50.82
C PRO A 10 -52.78 -31.98 50.00
N ARG A 11 -51.51 -31.77 50.33
CA ARG A 11 -50.63 -30.93 49.52
C ARG A 11 -50.55 -31.57 48.14
N SER A 12 -51.14 -30.91 47.15
CA SER A 12 -51.06 -31.34 45.76
C SER A 12 -49.64 -31.05 45.26
N GLU A 13 -48.74 -31.99 45.50
CA GLU A 13 -47.42 -31.95 44.90
C GLU A 13 -47.51 -32.45 43.45
N LEU A 14 -46.83 -31.75 42.54
CA LEU A 14 -46.76 -32.17 41.15
C LEU A 14 -45.90 -33.43 41.06
N VAL A 15 -46.52 -34.58 40.79
CA VAL A 15 -45.80 -35.83 40.53
C VAL A 15 -45.17 -35.75 39.14
N CYS A 16 -43.95 -35.23 39.07
CA CYS A 16 -43.13 -35.25 37.86
C CYS A 16 -41.91 -36.16 38.09
N ARG A 17 -41.70 -37.13 37.20
CA ARG A 17 -40.47 -37.92 37.21
C ARG A 17 -39.35 -37.05 36.64
N VAL A 18 -38.42 -36.63 37.49
CA VAL A 18 -37.22 -35.91 37.06
C VAL A 18 -36.45 -36.80 36.09
N LYS A 19 -36.26 -36.32 34.86
CA LYS A 19 -35.43 -36.97 33.85
C LYS A 19 -34.32 -36.01 33.45
N TYR A 20 -33.09 -36.38 33.74
CA TYR A 20 -31.92 -35.69 33.22
C TYR A 20 -31.65 -36.20 31.80
N CYS A 21 -31.60 -35.29 30.82
CA CYS A 21 -31.32 -35.61 29.42
C CYS A 21 -30.08 -34.84 28.98
N ASN A 22 -29.22 -35.50 28.19
CA ASN A 22 -28.08 -34.88 27.50
C ASN A 22 -28.22 -35.14 26.00
N THR A 23 -29.34 -34.69 25.42
CA THR A 23 -29.54 -34.80 23.96
C THR A 23 -28.60 -33.82 23.27
N LEU A 24 -27.72 -34.36 22.44
CA LEU A 24 -26.82 -33.56 21.63
C LEU A 24 -27.60 -32.82 20.55
N PRO A 25 -27.16 -31.62 20.15
CA PRO A 25 -27.75 -30.90 19.03
C PRO A 25 -27.53 -31.66 17.71
N ASP A 26 -28.39 -31.40 16.73
CA ASP A 26 -28.22 -31.92 15.38
C ASP A 26 -26.90 -31.41 14.77
N ILE A 27 -26.30 -32.25 13.94
CA ILE A 27 -25.04 -31.94 13.27
C ILE A 27 -25.26 -30.70 12.37
N PRO A 28 -24.47 -29.62 12.53
CA PRO A 28 -24.59 -28.46 11.67
C PRO A 28 -24.22 -28.81 10.24
N PHE A 29 -24.74 -28.06 9.26
CA PHE A 29 -24.33 -28.22 7.88
C PHE A 29 -22.89 -27.75 7.69
N ASP A 30 -22.08 -28.57 7.02
CA ASP A 30 -20.73 -28.17 6.63
C ASP A 30 -20.77 -26.95 5.70
N PRO A 31 -19.93 -25.93 5.93
CA PRO A 31 -19.82 -24.80 5.02
C PRO A 31 -19.34 -25.29 3.65
N LYS A 32 -19.95 -24.74 2.59
CA LYS A 32 -19.51 -24.99 1.21
C LYS A 32 -18.40 -24.02 0.85
N PHE A 33 -17.19 -24.54 0.64
CA PHE A 33 -16.10 -23.75 0.08
C PHE A 33 -16.37 -23.46 -1.39
N ILE A 34 -16.18 -22.21 -1.80
CA ILE A 34 -16.20 -21.82 -3.21
C ILE A 34 -14.78 -21.92 -3.76
N THR A 35 -14.64 -22.49 -4.95
CA THR A 35 -13.35 -22.57 -5.64
C THR A 35 -12.93 -21.18 -6.11
N TYR A 36 -11.70 -20.78 -5.82
CA TYR A 36 -11.14 -19.56 -6.36
C TYR A 36 -10.96 -19.69 -7.88
N PRO A 37 -11.61 -18.86 -8.71
CA PRO A 37 -11.69 -19.09 -10.16
C PRO A 37 -10.44 -18.67 -10.92
N PHE A 38 -9.35 -18.38 -10.21
CA PHE A 38 -8.14 -17.87 -10.82
C PHE A 38 -6.92 -18.67 -10.44
N ASP A 39 -5.94 -18.65 -11.33
CA ASP A 39 -4.71 -19.41 -11.13
C ASP A 39 -3.90 -18.88 -9.93
N SER A 40 -3.37 -19.83 -9.15
CA SER A 40 -2.49 -19.59 -8.01
C SER A 40 -1.20 -18.87 -8.41
N THR A 41 -0.79 -19.01 -9.68
CA THR A 41 0.46 -18.42 -10.18
C THR A 41 0.33 -17.01 -10.73
N ARG A 42 -0.88 -16.41 -10.74
CA ARG A 42 -1.12 -15.08 -11.34
C ARG A 42 -0.22 -13.96 -10.81
N PHE A 43 0.35 -14.12 -9.63
CA PHE A 43 1.22 -13.12 -9.00
C PHE A 43 2.69 -13.56 -8.93
N ILE A 44 3.08 -14.69 -9.56
CA ILE A 44 4.45 -15.21 -9.49
C ILE A 44 5.42 -14.35 -10.31
N GLN A 45 4.92 -13.57 -11.27
CA GLN A 45 5.75 -12.73 -12.11
C GLN A 45 5.65 -11.24 -11.72
N TYR A 46 6.73 -10.72 -11.14
CA TYR A 46 6.92 -9.29 -11.02
C TYR A 46 7.20 -8.70 -12.41
N ASN A 47 6.36 -7.79 -12.87
CA ASN A 47 6.57 -7.03 -14.10
C ASN A 47 6.67 -5.54 -13.75
N PRO A 48 7.73 -4.85 -14.18
CA PRO A 48 7.88 -3.43 -13.90
C PRO A 48 6.77 -2.63 -14.57
N THR A 49 6.14 -1.76 -13.80
CA THR A 49 4.97 -0.98 -14.21
C THR A 49 5.36 0.17 -15.13
N SER A 50 4.42 0.67 -15.91
CA SER A 50 4.64 1.88 -16.71
C SER A 50 5.02 3.08 -15.84
N LEU A 51 4.51 3.15 -14.61
CA LEU A 51 4.81 4.22 -13.66
C LEU A 51 6.30 4.26 -13.29
N GLU A 52 6.89 3.10 -13.01
CA GLU A 52 8.32 2.97 -12.71
C GLU A 52 9.19 3.41 -13.89
N ARG A 53 8.75 3.11 -15.12
CA ARG A 53 9.48 3.49 -16.34
C ARG A 53 9.34 4.97 -16.67
N SER A 54 8.19 5.57 -16.39
CA SER A 54 7.92 6.98 -16.65
C SER A 54 8.41 7.91 -15.54
N TYR A 55 8.91 7.35 -14.44
CA TYR A 55 9.38 8.15 -13.32
C TYR A 55 10.62 8.95 -13.74
N LYS A 56 10.48 10.29 -13.73
CA LYS A 56 11.60 11.21 -13.95
C LYS A 56 12.37 11.32 -12.65
N TYR A 57 13.52 10.66 -12.58
CA TYR A 57 14.44 10.81 -11.46
C TYR A 57 15.02 12.22 -11.47
N GLU A 58 14.93 12.90 -10.32
CA GLU A 58 15.61 14.17 -10.13
C GLU A 58 17.12 13.92 -10.05
N VAL A 59 17.89 14.69 -10.82
CA VAL A 59 19.35 14.65 -10.74
C VAL A 59 19.74 15.45 -9.51
N LEU A 60 20.07 14.74 -8.43
CA LEU A 60 20.56 15.37 -7.20
C LEU A 60 21.99 15.85 -7.44
N THR A 61 22.16 17.15 -7.67
CA THR A 61 23.45 17.78 -7.85
C THR A 61 23.99 18.32 -6.54
N GLU A 62 25.31 18.47 -6.46
CA GLU A 62 25.97 19.18 -5.37
C GLU A 62 25.61 20.68 -5.40
N HIS A 63 25.91 21.40 -4.32
CA HIS A 63 25.58 22.82 -4.19
C HIS A 63 26.25 23.68 -5.27
N ASP A 64 27.40 23.27 -5.78
CA ASP A 64 28.15 23.91 -6.86
C ASP A 64 27.84 23.31 -8.25
N LEU A 65 26.80 22.46 -8.35
CA LEU A 65 26.42 21.75 -9.57
C LEU A 65 27.55 20.89 -10.16
N GLY A 66 28.54 20.49 -9.35
CA GLY A 66 29.73 19.77 -9.81
C GLY A 66 30.76 20.67 -10.52
N VAL A 67 30.59 21.99 -10.46
CA VAL A 67 31.50 22.97 -11.07
C VAL A 67 32.32 23.64 -9.97
N THR A 68 33.51 23.12 -9.74
CA THR A 68 34.46 23.71 -8.78
C THR A 68 35.22 24.87 -9.42
N ILE A 69 35.26 26.01 -8.71
CA ILE A 69 35.99 27.21 -9.15
C ILE A 69 37.35 27.25 -8.45
N ASP A 70 38.42 27.08 -9.22
CA ASP A 70 39.79 27.19 -8.70
C ASP A 70 40.23 28.66 -8.68
N LEU A 71 40.48 29.18 -7.48
CA LEU A 71 40.97 30.56 -7.29
C LEU A 71 42.50 30.61 -7.10
N ILE A 72 43.16 29.45 -7.04
CA ILE A 72 44.59 29.32 -6.79
C ILE A 72 45.34 29.36 -8.12
N ASN A 73 44.93 28.52 -9.08
CA ASN A 73 45.53 28.51 -10.41
C ASN A 73 44.73 29.37 -11.39
N LYS A 74 45.22 30.58 -11.65
CA LYS A 74 44.61 31.51 -12.61
C LYS A 74 44.76 31.04 -14.06
N ASP A 75 45.79 30.24 -14.36
CA ASP A 75 46.10 29.81 -15.72
C ASP A 75 45.01 28.90 -16.29
N THR A 76 44.26 28.21 -15.43
CA THR A 76 43.11 27.36 -15.77
C THR A 76 42.01 28.12 -16.52
N TYR A 77 41.87 29.42 -16.30
CA TYR A 77 40.78 30.25 -16.85
C TYR A 77 41.27 31.34 -17.80
N ILE A 78 42.56 31.33 -18.18
CA ILE A 78 43.08 32.31 -19.13
C ILE A 78 42.43 32.03 -20.50
N ASN A 79 41.69 33.00 -20.99
CA ASN A 79 41.02 32.90 -22.28
C ASN A 79 42.03 33.12 -23.41
N ASP A 80 42.11 32.17 -24.36
CA ASP A 80 42.84 32.37 -25.60
C ASP A 80 41.93 33.06 -26.62
N HIS A 81 42.24 34.32 -26.92
CA HIS A 81 41.47 35.16 -27.85
C HIS A 81 41.42 34.62 -29.30
N GLY A 82 42.23 33.62 -29.64
CA GLY A 82 42.24 32.96 -30.95
C GLY A 82 41.56 31.58 -30.97
N ALA A 83 41.07 31.07 -29.84
CA ALA A 83 40.46 29.74 -29.79
C ALA A 83 39.13 29.73 -30.56
N GLN A 84 39.00 28.78 -31.49
CA GLN A 84 37.73 28.50 -32.15
C GLN A 84 36.90 27.59 -31.23
N LEU A 85 35.63 27.95 -31.03
CA LEU A 85 34.70 27.17 -30.23
C LEU A 85 34.36 25.86 -30.95
N ASP A 86 34.19 24.77 -30.22
CA ASP A 86 33.75 23.51 -30.82
C ASP A 86 32.29 23.65 -31.29
N PRO A 87 31.92 23.11 -32.46
CA PRO A 87 30.53 23.18 -32.93
C PRO A 87 29.50 22.61 -31.94
N ALA A 88 29.87 21.64 -31.11
CA ALA A 88 28.99 21.12 -30.07
C ALA A 88 28.76 22.13 -28.94
N ASP A 89 29.79 22.92 -28.59
CA ASP A 89 29.72 23.97 -27.58
C ASP A 89 28.98 25.20 -28.11
N GLU A 90 29.18 25.57 -29.38
CA GLU A 90 28.42 26.63 -30.06
C GLU A 90 26.91 26.36 -29.99
N LYS A 91 26.49 25.11 -30.18
CA LYS A 91 25.07 24.71 -30.12
C LYS A 91 24.45 24.92 -28.73
N LEU A 92 25.24 24.81 -27.66
CA LEU A 92 24.75 25.03 -26.29
C LEU A 92 24.45 26.51 -26.02
N LEU A 93 24.96 27.43 -26.85
CA LEU A 93 24.73 28.87 -26.74
C LEU A 93 23.47 29.34 -27.49
N GLU A 94 22.81 28.47 -28.25
CA GLU A 94 21.55 28.77 -28.93
C GLU A 94 20.43 29.00 -27.91
N GLU A 95 19.57 30.01 -28.11
CA GLU A 95 18.39 30.18 -27.25
C GLU A 95 17.41 29.02 -27.48
N ASP A 96 16.96 28.39 -26.40
CA ASP A 96 15.85 27.46 -26.46
C ASP A 96 14.62 28.22 -26.97
N ILE A 97 14.20 27.91 -28.20
CA ILE A 97 12.92 28.38 -28.74
C ILE A 97 11.87 27.87 -27.76
N LEU A 98 11.30 28.77 -26.94
CA LEU A 98 10.28 28.46 -25.95
C LEU A 98 9.11 27.79 -26.64
N THR A 99 9.15 26.47 -26.76
CA THR A 99 7.95 25.69 -27.01
C THR A 99 7.06 25.93 -25.79
N PRO A 100 5.78 26.29 -25.98
CA PRO A 100 4.87 26.52 -24.86
C PRO A 100 4.81 25.23 -24.04
N GLN A 101 5.57 25.21 -22.94
CA GLN A 101 5.56 24.12 -21.99
C GLN A 101 4.14 24.03 -21.44
N ASP A 102 3.56 22.84 -21.58
CA ASP A 102 2.16 22.51 -21.30
C ASP A 102 1.66 23.19 -20.01
N SER A 103 0.85 24.24 -20.19
CA SER A 103 -0.01 24.75 -19.13
C SER A 103 -1.11 23.72 -18.87
N LYS A 104 -0.84 22.70 -18.06
CA LYS A 104 -1.89 21.85 -17.50
C LYS A 104 -1.81 21.73 -15.98
N ARG A 105 -2.80 22.42 -15.42
CA ARG A 105 -3.43 22.34 -14.10
C ARG A 105 -3.70 20.92 -13.62
#